data_AF-A0A6P0VS75-F1
#
_entry.id   AF-A0A6P0VS75-F1
#
_cell.length_a   1.000
_cell.length_b   1.000
_cell.length_c   1.000
_cell.angle_alpha   90.00
_cell.angle_beta   90.00
_cell.angle_gamma   90.00
#
_symmetry.space_group_name_H-M   'P 1'
#
loop_
_entity.id
_entity.type
_entity.pdbx_description
1 polymer ?
#
loop_
_entity_poly.entity_id
_entity_poly.type
_entity_poly.pdbx_seq_one_letter_code
_entity_poly.pdbx_strand_id
1 'polypeptide(L)' 'MGEAKRRKAALGEQYGKEQNIFPWLPITKSQGEEFVKWTTRGAWIGIGIMVLIWLSVRFIGPALGLWEVY' A
#
# COMPACT_ATOMS: atom_id res chain seq x y z
N MET A 1 1.25 -7.55 29.80
CA MET A 1 0.76 -6.15 29.99
C MET A 1 1.81 -5.17 30.54
N GLY A 2 2.88 -5.61 31.24
CA GLY A 2 3.86 -4.69 31.86
C GLY A 2 4.99 -4.16 30.96
N GLU A 3 5.27 -4.82 29.83
CA GLU A 3 6.30 -4.44 28.86
C GLU A 3 5.99 -3.10 28.19
N ALA A 4 4.76 -2.91 27.72
CA ALA A 4 4.31 -1.67 27.07
C ALA A 4 4.38 -0.46 28.03
N LYS A 5 4.03 -0.66 29.31
CA LYS A 5 4.10 0.38 30.34
C LYS A 5 5.55 0.77 30.68
N ARG A 6 6.48 -0.20 30.69
CA ARG A 6 7.92 0.04 30.87
C ARG A 6 8.55 0.75 29.68
N ARG A 7 8.19 0.36 28.44
CA ARG A 7 8.64 1.06 27.21
C ARG A 7 8.12 2.50 27.17
N LYS A 8 6.87 2.73 27.60
CA LYS A 8 6.28 4.08 27.71
C LYS A 8 6.99 4.97 28.74
N ALA A 9 7.39 4.40 29.88
CA ALA A 9 8.14 5.13 30.89
C ALA A 9 9.58 5.46 30.46
N ALA A 10 10.25 4.55 29.74
CA ALA A 10 11.62 4.76 29.24
C ALA A 10 11.70 5.77 28.10
N LEU A 11 10.67 5.83 27.23
CA LEU A 11 10.63 6.71 26.06
C LEU A 11 10.02 8.09 26.36
N GLY A 12 9.35 8.30 27.49
CA GLY A 12 8.85 9.61 27.92
C GLY A 12 8.08 10.37 26.82
N GLU A 13 8.46 11.63 26.56
CA GLU A 13 7.88 12.46 25.48
C GLU A 13 8.18 11.98 24.06
N GLN A 14 9.08 11.01 23.88
CA GLN A 14 9.38 10.39 22.59
C GLN A 14 8.51 9.15 22.32
N TYR A 15 7.70 8.71 23.30
CA TYR A 15 6.78 7.60 23.11
C TYR A 15 5.65 7.99 22.17
N GLY A 16 5.71 7.53 20.92
CA GLY A 16 4.77 7.90 19.86
C GLY A 16 5.26 9.03 18.94
N LYS A 17 6.49 9.55 19.13
CA LYS A 17 7.14 10.42 18.13
C LYS A 17 7.74 9.54 17.04
N GLU A 18 7.41 9.86 15.78
CA GLU A 18 7.93 9.18 14.59
C GLU A 18 9.45 9.30 14.55
N GLN A 19 10.14 8.17 14.65
CA GLN A 19 11.60 8.13 14.60
C GLN A 19 12.04 8.51 13.17
N ASN A 20 12.83 9.57 13.00
CA ASN A 20 13.53 9.76 11.72
C ASN A 20 14.45 8.54 11.48
N ILE A 21 14.32 7.89 10.32
CA ILE A 21 15.12 6.70 9.98
C ILE A 21 16.61 7.07 9.92
N PHE A 22 16.90 8.31 9.52
CA PHE A 22 18.25 8.88 9.53
C PHE A 22 18.24 10.34 10.02
N PRO A 23 19.17 10.75 10.89
CA PRO A 23 19.23 12.12 11.43
C PRO A 23 19.73 13.18 10.42
N TRP A 24 20.30 12.77 9.29
CA TRP A 24 20.86 13.66 8.25
C TRP A 24 19.97 13.80 7.00
N LEU A 25 18.91 12.98 6.89
CA LEU A 25 18.00 12.97 5.76
C LEU A 25 16.60 13.30 6.28
N PRO A 26 15.95 14.39 5.81
CA PRO A 26 14.63 14.81 6.29
C PRO A 26 13.52 13.93 5.69
N ILE A 27 13.70 12.61 5.69
CA ILE A 27 12.67 11.62 5.36
C ILE A 27 12.23 10.98 6.67
N THR A 28 11.04 11.34 7.11
CA THR A 28 10.41 10.77 8.30
C THR A 28 9.95 9.34 8.01
N LYS A 29 9.88 8.44 9.01
CA LYS A 29 9.26 7.10 8.82
C LYS A 29 7.87 7.23 8.20
N SER A 30 7.10 8.25 8.60
CA SER A 30 5.75 8.50 8.10
C SER A 30 5.69 8.76 6.62
N GLN A 31 6.61 9.54 6.06
CA GLN A 31 6.62 9.79 4.62
C GLN A 31 6.88 8.50 3.81
N GLY A 32 7.76 7.63 4.31
CA GLY A 32 8.00 6.32 3.71
C GLY A 32 6.79 5.40 3.82
N GLU A 33 6.17 5.34 5.00
CA GLU A 33 4.95 4.53 5.24
C GLU A 33 3.78 5.02 4.40
N GLU A 34 3.59 6.33 4.27
CA GLU A 34 2.54 6.95 3.47
C GLU A 34 2.77 6.69 1.97
N PHE A 35 4.01 6.80 1.49
CA PHE A 35 4.37 6.46 0.12
C PHE A 35 4.10 4.98 -0.20
N VAL A 36 4.52 4.07 0.67
CA VAL A 36 4.26 2.62 0.51
C VAL A 36 2.76 2.35 0.54
N LYS A 37 2.01 2.97 1.46
CA LYS A 37 0.55 2.84 1.54
C LYS A 37 -0.13 3.31 0.26
N TRP A 38 0.27 4.47 -0.27
CA TRP A 38 -0.30 5.01 -1.50
C TRP A 38 0.02 4.14 -2.71
N THR A 39 1.29 3.73 -2.85
CA THR A 39 1.74 2.86 -3.94
C THR A 39 1.07 1.49 -3.88
N THR A 40 0.94 0.91 -2.68
CA THR A 40 0.24 -0.37 -2.49
C THR A 40 -1.22 -0.25 -2.89
N ARG A 41 -1.89 0.84 -2.51
CA ARG A 41 -3.27 1.10 -2.95
C ARG A 41 -3.37 1.27 -4.46
N GLY A 42 -2.42 1.98 -5.08
CA GLY A 42 -2.32 2.12 -6.53
C GLY A 42 -2.12 0.77 -7.24
N ALA A 43 -1.27 -0.11 -6.68
CA ALA A 43 -1.04 -1.45 -7.22
C ALA A 43 -2.33 -2.29 -7.24
N TRP A 44 -3.12 -2.26 -6.16
CA TRP A 44 -4.42 -2.93 -6.12
C TRP A 44 -5.41 -2.39 -7.16
N ILE A 45 -5.41 -1.07 -7.39
CA ILE A 45 -6.22 -0.46 -8.45
C ILE A 45 -5.76 -0.97 -9.82
N GLY A 46 -4.44 -1.01 -10.07
CA GLY A 46 -3.87 -1.51 -11.32
C GLY A 46 -4.23 -2.97 -11.58
N ILE A 47 -4.14 -3.83 -10.55
CA ILE A 47 -4.58 -5.23 -10.64
C ILE A 47 -6.08 -5.30 -10.98
N GLY A 48 -6.91 -4.52 -10.30
CA GLY A 48 -8.36 -4.46 -10.57
C GLY A 48 -8.68 -4.06 -12.01
N ILE A 49 -8.01 -3.03 -12.53
CA ILE A 49 -8.15 -2.59 -13.93
C ILE A 49 -7.70 -3.69 -14.89
N MET A 50 -6.57 -4.33 -14.61
CA MET A 50 -6.04 -5.39 -15.47
C MET A 50 -7.02 -6.58 -15.56
N VAL A 51 -7.63 -6.97 -14.44
CA VAL A 51 -8.67 -8.01 -14.41
C VAL A 51 -9.92 -7.56 -15.16
N LEU A 52 -10.37 -6.32 -14.98
CA LEU A 52 -11.53 -5.77 -15.70
C LEU A 52 -11.32 -5.78 -17.22
N ILE A 53 -10.14 -5.36 -17.68
CA ILE A 53 -9.78 -5.39 -19.10
C ILE A 53 -9.74 -6.84 -19.60
N TRP A 54 -9.10 -7.74 -18.85
CA TRP A 54 -9.03 -9.14 -19.20
C TRP A 54 -10.42 -9.77 -19.35
N LEU A 55 -11.34 -9.51 -18.41
CA LEU A 55 -12.73 -9.94 -18.49
C LEU A 55 -13.46 -9.32 -19.69
N SER A 56 -13.27 -8.01 -19.91
CA SER A 56 -13.88 -7.32 -21.04
C SER A 56 -13.46 -7.97 -22.37
N VAL A 57 -12.17 -8.21 -22.55
CA VAL A 57 -11.65 -8.91 -23.74
C VAL A 57 -12.20 -10.34 -23.80
N ARG A 58 -12.18 -11.10 -22.69
CA ARG A 58 -12.55 -12.52 -22.71
C ARG A 58 -14.05 -12.78 -22.90
N PHE A 59 -14.91 -11.86 -22.47
CA PHE A 59 -16.36 -12.03 -22.47
C PHE A 59 -17.06 -11.11 -23.47
N ILE A 60 -16.73 -9.82 -23.50
CA ILE A 60 -17.36 -8.86 -24.41
C ILE A 60 -16.88 -9.10 -25.84
N GLY A 61 -15.59 -9.41 -26.04
CA GLY A 61 -15.05 -9.73 -27.36
C GLY A 61 -15.82 -10.85 -28.07
N PRO A 62 -15.95 -12.04 -27.46
CA PRO A 62 -16.74 -13.14 -28.03
C PRO A 62 -18.24 -12.85 -28.10
N ALA A 63 -18.81 -12.18 -27.10
CA ALA A 63 -20.24 -11.82 -27.12
C ALA A 63 -20.60 -10.87 -28.27
N LEU A 64 -19.66 -10.02 -28.68
CA LEU A 64 -19.79 -9.13 -29.84
C LEU A 64 -19.32 -9.77 -31.15
N GLY A 65 -18.86 -11.03 -31.13
CA GLY A 65 -18.36 -11.74 -32.32
C GLY A 65 -17.03 -11.21 -32.88
N LEU A 66 -16.25 -10.47 -32.08
CA LEU A 66 -14.97 -9.90 -32.52
C LEU A 66 -13.87 -10.97 -32.66
N TRP A 67 -13.92 -12.02 -31.85
CA TRP A 67 -13.11 -13.23 -31.97
C TRP A 67 -13.75 -14.38 -31.19
N GLU A 68 -13.44 -15.61 -31.59
CA GLU A 68 -13.83 -16.80 -30.85
C GLU A 68 -12.72 -17.23 -29.89
N VAL A 69 -13.12 -17.82 -28.76
CA VAL A 69 -12.16 -18.49 -27.90
C VAL A 69 -12.44 -19.98 -27.97
N TYR A 70 -11.57 -20.67 -28.70
CA TYR A 70 -11.54 -22.11 -28.84
C TYR A 70 -11.33 -22.82 -27.49
#